data_AF-A0A502KR18-F1
#
_entry.id   AF-A0A502KR18-F1
#
_cell.length_a   1.000
_cell.length_b   1.000
_cell.length_c   1.000
_cell.angle_alpha   90.00
_cell.angle_beta   90.00
_cell.angle_gamma   90.00
#
_symmetry.space_group_name_H-M   'P 1'
#
loop_
_entity.id
_entity.type
_entity.pdbx_description
1 polymer ?
#
loop_
_entity_poly.entity_id
_entity_poly.type
_entity_poly.pdbx_seq_one_letter_code
_entity_poly.pdbx_strand_id
1 'polypeptide(L)'
;MKQKLSLFLTLLSALGTAPLAQAIDLSAIKEQGKIVSENFSRVYQTNLITKNFAINDISHQYLLGYGQVFTIETNIDFLPILNNIPSHQNEHLATEEPQTEAHKQQLNNKKELEALQLEERNLAHHEFSLDKKIKSMQKRSKASNQEAELQKLDKSIRQSQTELDELRDKKQLIAVRIKNKKMANTMQQSKEKPIQGLSRKAIYQTMLKRTYELVCTEKLLSALPESEQLTVIFKDLGEEQNDDFKDEVWAINMGDASQCQRKELSIKQLDAKAKKYQY
;
A
#
# COMPACT_ATOMS: atom_id res chain seq x y z
N MET A 1 -56.24 -55.98 -36.29
CA MET A 1 -56.19 -55.05 -35.13
C MET A 1 -55.07 -55.53 -34.22
N LYS A 2 -54.01 -54.82 -33.82
CA LYS A 2 -53.64 -53.39 -33.87
C LYS A 2 -52.09 -53.30 -33.91
N GLN A 3 -51.64 -52.34 -34.70
CA GLN A 3 -50.41 -51.52 -34.71
C GLN A 3 -49.23 -51.84 -33.77
N LYS A 4 -48.05 -51.96 -34.41
CA LYS A 4 -46.71 -51.70 -33.88
C LYS A 4 -46.61 -50.23 -33.42
N LEU A 5 -46.15 -49.97 -32.19
CA LEU A 5 -45.75 -48.65 -31.74
C LEU A 5 -44.22 -48.58 -31.66
N SER A 6 -43.64 -47.84 -32.61
CA SER A 6 -42.23 -47.50 -32.68
C SER A 6 -41.94 -46.38 -31.67
N LEU A 7 -41.00 -46.60 -30.76
CA LEU A 7 -40.55 -45.61 -29.78
C LEU A 7 -39.30 -44.92 -30.35
N PHE A 8 -39.52 -43.79 -31.04
CA PHE A 8 -38.45 -42.87 -31.44
C PHE A 8 -37.98 -42.12 -30.18
N LEU A 9 -36.77 -42.43 -29.71
CA LEU A 9 -36.08 -41.67 -28.68
C LEU A 9 -35.33 -40.52 -29.38
N THR A 10 -35.86 -39.31 -29.31
CA THR A 10 -35.19 -38.09 -29.78
C THR A 10 -34.14 -37.65 -28.75
N LEU A 11 -32.85 -37.80 -29.09
CA LEU A 11 -31.77 -37.12 -28.39
C LEU A 11 -31.87 -35.62 -28.67
N LEU A 12 -32.33 -34.85 -27.68
CA LEU A 12 -32.15 -33.40 -27.64
C LEU A 12 -30.68 -33.11 -27.24
N SER A 13 -29.84 -32.84 -28.23
CA SER A 13 -28.52 -32.24 -28.01
C SER A 13 -28.70 -30.79 -27.57
N ALA A 14 -28.67 -30.57 -26.25
CA ALA A 14 -28.51 -29.25 -25.67
C ALA A 14 -27.11 -28.72 -25.99
N LEU A 15 -27.01 -27.93 -27.06
CA LEU A 15 -25.89 -27.03 -27.29
C LEU A 15 -25.93 -25.97 -26.19
N GLY A 16 -25.25 -26.26 -25.08
CA GLY A 16 -24.93 -25.27 -24.07
C GLY A 16 -24.01 -24.23 -24.70
N THR A 17 -24.55 -23.06 -24.99
CA THR A 17 -23.75 -21.87 -25.29
C THR A 17 -22.98 -21.53 -24.03
N ALA A 18 -21.70 -21.88 -23.97
CA ALA A 18 -20.80 -21.35 -22.96
C ALA A 18 -20.85 -19.81 -23.04
N PRO A 19 -21.06 -19.09 -21.92
CA PRO A 19 -21.01 -17.64 -21.94
C PRO A 19 -19.63 -17.22 -22.44
N LEU A 20 -19.60 -16.36 -23.46
CA LEU A 20 -18.40 -15.66 -23.93
C LEU A 20 -17.73 -15.01 -22.71
N ALA A 21 -16.58 -15.54 -22.31
CA ALA A 21 -15.74 -14.91 -21.30
C ALA A 21 -15.39 -13.51 -21.82
N GLN A 22 -15.94 -12.47 -21.17
CA GLN A 22 -15.55 -11.09 -21.45
C GLN A 22 -14.05 -10.99 -21.14
N ALA A 23 -13.25 -10.64 -22.15
CA ALA A 23 -11.83 -10.45 -21.95
C ALA A 23 -11.61 -9.31 -20.96
N ILE A 24 -11.00 -9.63 -19.82
CA ILE A 24 -10.72 -8.67 -18.76
C ILE A 24 -9.62 -7.72 -19.25
N ASP A 25 -9.93 -6.42 -19.33
CA ASP A 25 -8.95 -5.39 -19.70
C ASP A 25 -8.09 -5.03 -18.49
N LEU A 26 -6.95 -5.72 -18.36
CA LEU A 26 -5.97 -5.50 -17.31
C LEU A 26 -5.39 -4.08 -17.31
N SER A 27 -5.36 -3.41 -18.46
CA SER A 27 -4.84 -2.03 -18.55
C SER A 27 -5.81 -1.04 -17.92
N ALA A 28 -7.11 -1.20 -18.20
CA ALA A 28 -8.17 -0.40 -17.56
C ALA A 28 -8.23 -0.65 -16.05
N ILE A 29 -8.10 -1.91 -15.61
CA ILE A 29 -8.08 -2.26 -14.18
C ILE A 29 -6.90 -1.58 -13.47
N LYS A 30 -5.70 -1.63 -14.08
CA LYS A 30 -4.52 -0.99 -13.49
C LYS A 30 -4.68 0.53 -13.35
N GLU A 31 -5.22 1.19 -14.36
CA GLU A 31 -5.47 2.64 -14.29
C GLU A 31 -6.52 2.99 -13.24
N GLN A 32 -7.59 2.21 -13.15
CA GLN A 32 -8.60 2.38 -12.09
C GLN A 32 -8.01 2.13 -10.71
N GLY A 33 -7.19 1.09 -10.53
CA GLY A 33 -6.47 0.84 -9.28
C GLY A 33 -5.64 2.04 -8.82
N LYS A 34 -4.98 2.73 -9.75
CA LYS A 34 -4.26 3.98 -9.46
C LYS A 34 -5.21 5.09 -8.99
N ILE A 35 -6.29 5.36 -9.73
CA ILE A 35 -7.28 6.38 -9.37
C ILE A 35 -7.88 6.11 -7.98
N VAL A 36 -8.25 4.87 -7.69
CA VAL A 36 -8.81 4.48 -6.40
C VAL A 36 -7.80 4.64 -5.27
N SER A 37 -6.52 4.32 -5.52
CA SER A 37 -5.45 4.57 -4.55
C SER A 37 -5.30 6.06 -4.22
N GLU A 38 -5.37 6.92 -5.23
CA GLU A 38 -5.36 8.38 -5.04
C GLU A 38 -6.58 8.86 -4.25
N ASN A 39 -7.75 8.27 -4.50
CA ASN A 39 -8.99 8.60 -3.78
C ASN A 39 -8.92 8.15 -2.32
N PHE A 40 -8.41 6.95 -2.04
CA PHE A 40 -8.13 6.48 -0.68
C PHE A 40 -7.17 7.42 0.04
N SER A 41 -6.07 7.79 -0.60
CA SER A 41 -5.09 8.73 -0.04
C SER A 41 -5.77 10.05 0.37
N ARG A 42 -6.58 10.62 -0.53
CA ARG A 42 -7.35 11.84 -0.29
C ARG A 42 -8.34 11.72 0.86
N VAL A 43 -9.14 10.65 0.94
CA VAL A 43 -10.15 10.51 2.01
C VAL A 43 -9.55 10.18 3.37
N TYR A 44 -8.40 9.51 3.42
CA TYR A 44 -7.71 9.23 4.69
C TYR A 44 -6.93 10.43 5.20
N GLN A 45 -6.37 11.27 4.31
CA GLN A 45 -5.62 12.47 4.71
C GLN A 45 -6.52 13.64 5.15
N THR A 46 -7.77 13.70 4.69
CA THR A 46 -8.70 14.80 5.02
C THR A 46 -9.25 14.73 6.46
N ASN A 47 -9.03 13.63 7.19
CA ASN A 47 -9.33 13.54 8.62
C ASN A 47 -8.10 13.04 9.37
N LEU A 48 -7.22 13.98 9.72
CA LEU A 48 -6.11 13.72 10.63
C LEU A 48 -6.68 13.37 12.01
N ILE A 49 -6.89 12.08 12.27
CA ILE A 49 -7.33 11.54 13.58
C ILE A 49 -6.32 11.96 14.67
N THR A 50 -5.05 12.13 14.29
CA THR A 50 -4.07 12.97 14.97
C THR A 50 -3.31 13.81 13.96
N LYS A 51 -2.70 14.90 14.46
CA LYS A 51 -1.63 15.59 13.74
C LYS A 51 -0.56 14.62 13.23
N ASN A 52 -0.19 13.60 14.00
CA ASN A 52 0.99 12.75 13.74
C ASN A 52 0.70 11.47 12.94
N PHE A 53 -0.56 11.13 12.68
CA PHE A 53 -0.93 9.94 11.91
C PHE A 53 -0.89 10.22 10.41
N ALA A 54 -0.24 9.34 9.66
CA ALA A 54 -0.09 9.44 8.22
C ALA A 54 -0.14 8.07 7.54
N ILE A 55 -0.64 8.10 6.30
CA ILE A 55 -0.56 6.98 5.37
C ILE A 55 0.82 7.04 4.69
N ASN A 56 1.60 5.98 4.83
CA ASN A 56 2.95 5.87 4.27
C ASN A 56 2.91 5.51 2.79
N ASP A 57 2.05 4.54 2.45
CA ASP A 57 1.88 4.02 1.11
C ASP A 57 0.48 3.44 0.92
N ILE A 58 0.00 3.48 -0.33
CA ILE A 58 -1.17 2.73 -0.78
C ILE A 58 -0.76 2.01 -2.06
N SER A 59 -0.57 0.70 -1.95
CA SER A 59 -0.30 -0.16 -3.09
C SER A 59 -1.57 -0.87 -3.53
N HIS A 60 -1.61 -1.27 -4.81
CA HIS A 60 -2.75 -1.97 -5.37
C HIS A 60 -2.29 -3.05 -6.35
N GLN A 61 -3.00 -4.16 -6.37
CA GLN A 61 -2.75 -5.28 -7.27
C GLN A 61 -4.04 -5.98 -7.67
N TYR A 62 -4.09 -6.48 -8.89
CA TYR A 62 -5.19 -7.29 -9.38
C TYR A 62 -4.83 -8.77 -9.27
N LEU A 63 -5.73 -9.56 -8.66
CA LEU A 63 -5.59 -11.00 -8.50
C LEU A 63 -6.75 -11.69 -9.22
N LEU A 64 -6.46 -12.46 -10.26
CA LEU A 64 -7.49 -13.17 -11.03
C LEU A 64 -8.34 -14.06 -10.11
N GLY A 65 -9.66 -13.88 -10.14
CA GLY A 65 -10.62 -14.61 -9.31
C GLY A 65 -10.81 -14.06 -7.89
N TYR A 66 -9.96 -13.13 -7.46
CA TYR A 66 -10.07 -12.42 -6.17
C TYR A 66 -10.32 -10.91 -6.35
N GLY A 67 -10.14 -10.38 -7.56
CA GLY A 67 -10.40 -8.99 -7.91
C GLY A 67 -9.27 -8.03 -7.52
N GLN A 68 -9.62 -6.81 -7.16
CA GLN A 68 -8.67 -5.75 -6.86
C GLN A 68 -8.38 -5.67 -5.36
N VAL A 69 -7.10 -5.75 -5.01
CA VAL A 69 -6.61 -5.64 -3.64
C VAL A 69 -5.87 -4.32 -3.48
N PHE A 70 -6.14 -3.62 -2.38
CA PHE A 70 -5.44 -2.43 -1.93
C PHE A 70 -4.81 -2.69 -0.58
N THR A 71 -3.54 -2.32 -0.41
CA THR A 71 -2.83 -2.43 0.86
C THR A 71 -2.45 -1.04 1.33
N ILE A 72 -2.86 -0.69 2.54
CA ILE A 72 -2.66 0.62 3.14
C ILE A 72 -1.67 0.48 4.29
N GLU A 73 -0.52 1.12 4.14
CA GLU A 73 0.53 1.17 5.16
C GLU A 73 0.47 2.48 5.92
N THR A 74 0.64 2.44 7.24
CA THR A 74 0.53 3.61 8.11
C THR A 74 1.75 3.76 9.00
N ASN A 75 1.95 4.94 9.58
CA ASN A 75 3.02 5.19 10.55
C ASN A 75 2.62 4.87 12.00
N ILE A 76 1.64 3.98 12.19
CA ILE A 76 0.97 3.78 13.49
C ILE A 76 1.91 3.36 14.61
N ASP A 77 2.89 2.51 14.33
CA ASP A 77 3.88 2.05 15.33
C ASP A 77 4.78 3.17 15.84
N PHE A 78 4.85 4.26 15.10
CA PHE A 78 5.63 5.44 15.48
C PHE A 78 4.80 6.46 16.26
N LEU A 79 3.47 6.33 16.37
CA LEU A 79 2.65 7.29 17.13
C LEU A 79 3.07 7.45 18.60
N PRO A 80 3.39 6.39 19.36
CA PRO A 80 3.88 6.53 20.74
C PRO A 80 5.18 7.33 20.81
N ILE A 81 6.08 7.13 19.83
CA ILE A 81 7.35 7.86 19.74
C ILE A 81 7.09 9.32 19.37
N LEU A 82 6.20 9.58 18.41
CA LEU A 82 5.86 10.93 17.93
C LEU A 82 5.09 11.76 18.97
N ASN A 83 4.29 11.10 19.83
CA ASN A 83 3.55 11.75 20.92
C ASN A 83 4.42 11.99 22.15
N ASN A 84 5.54 11.26 22.31
CA ASN A 84 6.50 11.41 23.41
C ASN A 84 7.68 12.33 23.09
N ILE A 85 7.76 12.90 21.88
CA ILE A 85 8.69 14.00 21.63
C ILE A 85 8.22 15.18 22.48
N PRO A 86 8.98 15.63 23.49
CA PRO A 86 8.54 16.72 24.34
C PRO A 86 8.30 17.95 23.47
N SER A 87 7.04 18.38 23.36
CA SER A 87 6.79 19.79 23.12
C SER A 87 7.35 20.51 24.34
N HIS A 88 8.54 21.10 24.25
CA HIS A 88 9.12 21.89 25.33
C HIS A 88 8.13 23.00 25.71
N GLN A 89 7.29 22.73 26.70
CA GLN A 89 6.60 23.74 27.49
C GLN A 89 7.49 23.96 28.70
N ASN A 90 8.44 24.88 28.56
CA ASN A 90 9.13 25.42 29.72
C ASN A 90 8.25 26.55 30.27
N GLU A 91 7.47 26.24 31.30
CA GLU A 91 7.26 27.19 32.39
C GLU A 91 8.62 27.36 33.08
N HIS A 92 9.31 28.47 32.80
CA HIS A 92 10.12 29.13 33.82
C HIS A 92 10.42 30.57 33.42
N LEU A 93 10.09 31.49 34.32
CA LEU A 93 10.58 32.86 34.37
C LEU A 93 12.12 32.84 34.33
N ALA A 94 12.71 33.38 33.26
CA ALA A 94 13.91 34.21 33.30
C ALA A 94 14.18 34.77 31.90
N THR A 95 14.39 36.08 31.87
CA THR A 95 14.72 36.96 30.76
C THR A 95 15.99 36.49 30.02
N GLU A 96 15.91 36.16 28.73
CA GLU A 96 16.93 36.36 27.68
C GLU A 96 16.46 35.75 26.33
N GLU A 97 16.93 36.30 25.21
CA GLU A 97 16.26 36.37 23.88
C GLU A 97 15.89 35.03 23.15
N PRO A 98 14.69 34.93 22.52
CA PRO A 98 14.15 33.66 21.99
C PRO A 98 14.40 33.36 20.48
N GLN A 99 15.21 34.13 19.74
CA GLN A 99 15.28 34.00 18.27
C GLN A 99 16.40 33.09 17.72
N THR A 100 17.36 32.67 18.54
CA THR A 100 18.60 32.02 18.05
C THR A 100 18.54 30.48 18.01
N GLU A 101 17.72 29.83 18.85
CA GLU A 101 17.70 28.36 18.96
C GLU A 101 16.81 27.67 17.93
N ALA A 102 15.62 28.22 17.65
CA ALA A 102 14.71 27.69 16.62
C ALA A 102 15.36 27.72 15.23
N HIS A 103 16.14 28.77 14.93
CA HIS A 103 16.86 28.92 13.67
C HIS A 103 18.01 27.89 13.52
N LYS A 104 18.73 27.58 14.61
CA LYS A 104 19.77 26.54 14.62
C LYS A 104 19.19 25.14 14.42
N GLN A 105 18.04 24.84 15.01
CA GLN A 105 17.42 23.52 14.90
C GLN A 105 16.81 23.29 13.50
N GLN A 106 16.19 24.31 12.92
CA GLN A 106 15.70 24.27 11.54
C GLN A 106 16.85 24.13 10.51
N LEU A 107 17.98 24.79 10.76
CA LEU A 107 19.18 24.66 9.95
C LEU A 107 19.78 23.25 10.01
N ASN A 108 19.79 22.62 11.20
CA ASN A 108 20.26 21.25 11.37
C ASN A 108 19.36 20.23 10.67
N ASN A 109 18.04 20.37 10.77
CA ASN A 109 17.08 19.50 10.07
C ASN A 109 17.20 19.60 8.54
N LYS A 110 17.45 20.81 8.02
CA LYS A 110 17.68 21.03 6.59
C LYS A 110 18.98 20.34 6.13
N LYS A 111 20.08 20.53 6.86
CA LYS A 111 21.37 19.88 6.55
C LYS A 111 21.28 18.36 6.57
N GLU A 112 20.55 17.80 7.53
CA GLU A 112 20.36 16.36 7.64
C GLU A 112 19.48 15.80 6.51
N LEU A 113 18.44 16.53 6.09
CA LEU A 113 17.63 16.17 4.93
C LEU A 113 18.46 16.21 3.63
N GLU A 114 19.30 17.23 3.47
CA GLU A 114 20.23 17.34 2.33
C GLU A 114 21.24 16.18 2.33
N ALA A 115 21.76 15.79 3.50
CA ALA A 115 22.66 14.65 3.64
C ALA A 115 21.99 13.33 3.24
N LEU A 116 20.74 13.09 3.69
CA LEU A 116 19.98 11.89 3.32
C LEU A 116 19.67 11.85 1.81
N GLN A 117 19.32 12.99 1.21
CA GLN A 117 19.10 13.08 -0.25
C GLN A 117 20.37 12.83 -1.05
N LEU A 118 21.52 13.28 -0.54
CA LEU A 118 22.81 12.99 -1.15
C LEU A 118 23.14 11.49 -1.03
N GLU A 119 22.88 10.88 0.13
CA GLU A 119 23.06 9.44 0.32
C GLU A 119 22.16 8.62 -0.62
N GLU A 120 20.89 9.01 -0.79
CA GLU A 120 19.96 8.38 -1.74
C GLU A 120 20.50 8.42 -3.18
N ARG A 121 21.02 9.57 -3.64
CA ARG A 121 21.62 9.70 -4.98
C ARG A 121 22.86 8.83 -5.13
N ASN A 122 23.72 8.78 -4.12
CA ASN A 122 24.92 7.95 -4.14
C ASN A 122 24.57 6.46 -4.21
N LEU A 123 23.55 6.03 -3.45
CA LEU A 123 23.03 4.66 -3.54
C LEU A 123 22.48 4.37 -4.93
N ALA A 124 21.70 5.27 -5.54
CA ALA A 124 21.18 5.08 -6.89
C ALA A 124 22.30 4.95 -7.95
N HIS A 125 23.39 5.73 -7.83
CA HIS A 125 24.55 5.58 -8.70
C HIS A 125 25.28 4.25 -8.50
N HIS A 126 25.38 3.79 -7.26
CA HIS A 126 26.00 2.53 -6.95
C HIS A 126 25.16 1.34 -7.47
N GLU A 127 23.84 1.38 -7.27
CA GLU A 127 22.87 0.42 -7.82
C GLU A 127 23.05 0.27 -9.33
N PHE A 128 23.09 1.38 -10.06
CA PHE A 128 23.25 1.39 -11.51
C PHE A 128 24.59 0.80 -11.97
N SER A 129 25.66 1.14 -11.26
CA SER A 129 27.01 0.63 -11.56
C SER A 129 27.08 -0.89 -11.35
N LEU A 130 26.48 -1.37 -10.27
CA LEU A 130 26.45 -2.78 -9.91
C LEU A 130 25.57 -3.59 -10.87
N ASP A 131 24.41 -3.08 -11.26
CA ASP A 131 23.54 -3.69 -12.29
C ASP A 131 24.26 -3.81 -13.64
N LYS A 132 24.99 -2.76 -14.07
CA LYS A 132 25.82 -2.83 -15.28
C LYS A 132 26.93 -3.88 -15.16
N LYS A 133 27.58 -3.96 -14.02
CA LYS A 133 28.64 -4.94 -13.75
C LYS A 133 28.07 -6.37 -13.82
N ILE A 134 26.94 -6.62 -13.19
CA ILE A 134 26.24 -7.92 -13.23
C ILE A 134 25.90 -8.30 -14.67
N LYS A 135 25.28 -7.40 -15.44
CA LYS A 135 24.94 -7.63 -16.86
C LYS A 135 26.17 -7.94 -17.71
N SER A 136 27.28 -7.23 -17.48
CA SER A 136 28.55 -7.48 -18.15
C SER A 136 29.12 -8.87 -17.80
N MET A 137 29.13 -9.24 -16.52
CA MET A 137 29.58 -10.55 -16.06
C MET A 137 28.70 -11.68 -16.59
N GLN A 138 27.38 -11.49 -16.63
CA GLN A 138 26.44 -12.45 -17.22
C GLN A 138 26.69 -12.64 -18.72
N LYS A 139 26.97 -11.56 -19.46
CA LYS A 139 27.33 -11.65 -20.88
C LYS A 139 28.65 -12.41 -21.08
N ARG A 140 29.65 -12.18 -20.24
CA ARG A 140 30.92 -12.91 -20.26
C ARG A 140 30.75 -14.39 -19.92
N SER A 141 29.95 -14.70 -18.90
CA SER A 141 29.65 -16.08 -18.50
C SER A 141 29.01 -16.84 -19.67
N LYS A 142 27.99 -16.26 -20.33
CA LYS A 142 27.36 -16.85 -21.52
C LYS A 142 28.29 -17.08 -22.72
N ALA A 143 29.40 -16.36 -22.81
CA ALA A 143 30.34 -16.43 -23.93
C ALA A 143 31.60 -17.26 -23.62
N SER A 144 31.80 -17.66 -22.35
CA SER A 144 32.98 -18.42 -21.95
C SER A 144 32.73 -19.93 -22.08
N ASN A 145 33.73 -20.64 -22.59
CA ASN A 145 33.74 -22.11 -22.68
C ASN A 145 34.71 -22.72 -21.65
N GLN A 146 35.29 -21.91 -20.76
CA GLN A 146 36.25 -22.35 -19.75
C GLN A 146 35.55 -22.53 -18.39
N GLU A 147 35.45 -23.78 -17.93
CA GLU A 147 34.78 -24.14 -16.68
C GLU A 147 35.28 -23.34 -15.46
N ALA A 148 36.60 -23.15 -15.34
CA ALA A 148 37.19 -22.37 -14.25
C ALA A 148 36.80 -20.88 -14.29
N GLU A 149 36.61 -20.31 -15.49
CA GLU A 149 36.17 -18.92 -15.64
C GLU A 149 34.67 -18.79 -15.34
N LEU A 150 33.85 -19.74 -15.79
CA LEU A 150 32.42 -19.82 -15.48
C LEU A 150 32.16 -19.84 -13.98
N GLN A 151 32.82 -20.74 -13.24
CA GLN A 151 32.65 -20.83 -11.78
C GLN A 151 33.03 -19.54 -11.06
N LYS A 152 34.09 -18.87 -11.51
CA LYS A 152 34.53 -17.58 -10.96
C LYS A 152 33.52 -16.46 -11.25
N LEU A 153 33.00 -16.41 -12.48
CA LEU A 153 31.99 -15.42 -12.89
C LEU A 153 30.68 -15.64 -12.13
N ASP A 154 30.21 -16.88 -12.00
CA ASP A 154 28.97 -17.20 -11.28
C ASP A 154 29.06 -16.83 -9.80
N LYS A 155 30.19 -17.13 -9.15
CA LYS A 155 30.42 -16.69 -7.77
C LYS A 155 30.38 -15.16 -7.64
N SER A 156 31.02 -14.45 -8.57
CA SER A 156 31.07 -12.99 -8.57
C SER A 156 29.69 -12.37 -8.87
N ILE A 157 28.90 -12.99 -9.75
CA ILE A 157 27.53 -12.59 -10.05
C ILE A 157 26.65 -12.72 -8.80
N ARG A 158 26.71 -13.86 -8.11
CA ARG A 158 25.93 -14.08 -6.87
C ARG A 158 26.30 -13.07 -5.78
N GLN A 159 27.59 -12.83 -5.57
CA GLN A 159 28.05 -11.82 -4.61
C GLN A 159 27.54 -10.42 -4.95
N SER A 160 27.63 -10.00 -6.22
CA SER A 160 27.11 -8.70 -6.64
C SER A 160 25.58 -8.62 -6.62
N GLN A 161 24.86 -9.73 -6.75
CA GLN A 161 23.40 -9.78 -6.58
C GLN A 161 23.01 -9.59 -5.11
N THR A 162 23.69 -10.27 -4.18
CA THR A 162 23.48 -10.05 -2.74
C THR A 162 23.75 -8.59 -2.35
N GLU A 163 24.87 -8.02 -2.81
CA GLU A 163 25.19 -6.62 -2.58
C GLU A 163 24.13 -5.66 -3.19
N LEU A 164 23.54 -6.02 -4.33
CA LEU A 164 22.48 -5.23 -4.96
C LEU A 164 21.19 -5.24 -4.13
N ASP A 165 20.85 -6.37 -3.53
CA ASP A 165 19.65 -6.51 -2.70
C ASP A 165 19.82 -5.74 -1.37
N GLU A 166 20.97 -5.87 -0.70
CA GLU A 166 21.30 -5.07 0.49
C GLU A 166 21.24 -3.55 0.22
N LEU A 167 21.69 -3.15 -0.97
CA LEU A 167 21.67 -1.75 -1.39
C LEU A 167 20.24 -1.24 -1.61
N ARG A 168 19.36 -2.07 -2.17
CA ARG A 168 17.94 -1.75 -2.34
C ARG A 168 17.23 -1.58 -1.00
N ASP A 169 17.49 -2.47 -0.05
CA ASP A 169 16.95 -2.38 1.31
C ASP A 169 17.41 -1.08 1.99
N LYS A 170 18.69 -0.76 1.88
CA LYS A 170 19.25 0.49 2.41
C LYS A 170 18.62 1.73 1.76
N LYS A 171 18.41 1.71 0.44
CA LYS A 171 17.76 2.79 -0.30
C LYS A 171 16.32 2.99 0.13
N GLN A 172 15.57 1.90 0.35
CA GLN A 172 14.20 1.95 0.86
C GLN A 172 14.16 2.59 2.26
N LEU A 173 15.07 2.18 3.15
CA LEU A 173 15.18 2.78 4.49
C LEU A 173 15.48 4.29 4.44
N ILE A 174 16.36 4.73 3.54
CA ILE A 174 16.66 6.16 3.37
C ILE A 174 15.49 6.92 2.76
N ALA A 175 14.79 6.35 1.78
CA ALA A 175 13.60 6.97 1.21
C ALA A 175 12.53 7.20 2.28
N VAL A 176 12.33 6.24 3.19
CA VAL A 176 11.46 6.38 4.37
C VAL A 176 11.95 7.53 5.27
N ARG A 177 13.25 7.59 5.59
CA ARG A 177 13.81 8.69 6.42
C ARG A 177 13.64 10.07 5.79
N ILE A 178 13.82 10.20 4.48
CA ILE A 178 13.62 11.44 3.72
C ILE A 178 12.14 11.86 3.79
N LYS A 179 11.21 10.93 3.55
CA LYS A 179 9.76 11.18 3.65
C LYS A 179 9.38 11.66 5.05
N ASN A 180 9.86 10.96 6.09
CA ASN A 180 9.61 11.30 7.49
C ASN A 180 10.13 12.70 7.85
N LYS A 181 11.35 13.07 7.44
CA LYS A 181 11.90 14.41 7.70
C LYS A 181 11.21 15.52 6.92
N LYS A 182 10.78 15.25 5.68
CA LYS A 182 9.97 16.21 4.91
C LYS A 182 8.65 16.48 5.62
N MET A 183 7.97 15.44 6.09
CA MET A 183 6.72 15.57 6.85
C MET A 183 6.94 16.32 8.18
N ALA A 184 7.98 15.98 8.95
CA ALA A 184 8.31 16.71 10.18
C ALA A 184 8.55 18.21 9.94
N ASN A 185 9.24 18.58 8.86
CA ASN A 185 9.49 19.98 8.49
C ASN A 185 8.22 20.71 8.05
N THR A 186 7.31 20.04 7.33
CA THR A 186 6.00 20.60 6.95
C THR A 186 5.10 20.81 8.17
N MET A 187 5.26 20.00 9.23
CA MET A 187 4.40 20.00 10.41
C MET A 187 4.89 20.88 11.56
N GLN A 188 6.15 21.32 11.53
CA GLN A 188 6.66 22.40 12.39
C GLN A 188 6.05 23.76 12.06
N GLN A 189 5.40 23.91 10.89
CA GLN A 189 4.73 25.14 10.48
C GLN A 189 3.27 25.26 10.98
N SER A 190 2.65 24.16 11.47
CA SER A 190 1.29 24.19 12.01
C SER A 190 1.29 24.11 13.54
N LYS A 191 1.08 25.25 14.22
CA LYS A 191 0.86 25.31 15.67
C LYS A 191 -0.58 24.95 15.99
N GLU A 192 -0.86 23.76 16.52
CA GLU A 192 -2.15 23.46 17.16
C GLU A 192 -2.06 22.24 18.11
N LYS A 193 -2.93 22.25 19.13
CA LYS A 193 -2.85 21.48 20.39
C LYS A 193 -3.04 19.96 20.22
N PRO A 194 -2.41 19.13 21.08
CA PRO A 194 -2.53 17.67 21.01
C PRO A 194 -3.84 17.17 21.64
N ILE A 195 -4.52 16.26 20.94
CA ILE A 195 -5.63 15.45 21.48
C ILE A 195 -5.03 14.14 22.02
N GLN A 196 -5.37 13.79 23.26
CA GLN A 196 -4.92 12.59 23.96
C GLN A 196 -5.68 11.33 23.51
N GLY A 197 -4.93 10.23 23.32
CA GLY A 197 -5.41 8.84 23.35
C GLY A 197 -5.98 8.29 22.04
N LEU A 198 -5.11 7.78 21.14
CA LEU A 198 -5.55 7.00 19.98
C LEU A 198 -5.17 5.55 20.11
N SER A 199 -6.16 4.67 19.98
CA SER A 199 -5.95 3.24 19.78
C SER A 199 -5.92 2.92 18.28
N ARG A 200 -5.14 1.90 17.89
CA ARG A 200 -5.14 1.33 16.53
C ARG A 200 -6.56 1.02 16.05
N LYS A 201 -7.39 0.48 16.95
CA LYS A 201 -8.81 0.22 16.73
C LYS A 201 -9.60 1.47 16.29
N ALA A 202 -9.38 2.62 16.91
CA ALA A 202 -10.08 3.86 16.54
C ALA A 202 -9.66 4.37 15.15
N ILE A 203 -8.38 4.20 14.82
CA ILE A 203 -7.83 4.54 13.50
C ILE A 203 -8.42 3.63 12.43
N TYR A 204 -8.39 2.31 12.67
CA TYR A 204 -9.02 1.32 11.80
C TYR A 204 -10.49 1.65 11.55
N GLN A 205 -11.29 1.86 12.60
CA GLN A 205 -12.72 2.15 12.46
C GLN A 205 -12.98 3.42 11.64
N THR A 206 -12.14 4.44 11.80
CA THR A 206 -12.26 5.68 11.03
C THR A 206 -11.93 5.45 9.56
N MET A 207 -10.82 4.76 9.28
CA MET A 207 -10.42 4.43 7.92
C MET A 207 -11.47 3.55 7.24
N LEU A 208 -11.92 2.48 7.89
CA LEU A 208 -12.97 1.60 7.40
C LEU A 208 -14.26 2.35 7.07
N LYS A 209 -14.68 3.29 7.93
CA LYS A 209 -15.85 4.14 7.65
C LYS A 209 -15.65 4.96 6.36
N ARG A 210 -14.48 5.57 6.17
CA ARG A 210 -14.15 6.32 4.94
C ARG A 210 -14.09 5.41 3.71
N THR A 211 -13.62 4.17 3.86
CA THR A 211 -13.67 3.16 2.80
C THR A 211 -15.10 2.91 2.36
N TYR A 212 -16.03 2.67 3.31
CA TYR A 212 -17.44 2.49 2.99
C TYR A 212 -18.04 3.71 2.29
N GLU A 213 -17.78 4.91 2.81
CA GLU A 213 -18.27 6.16 2.21
C GLU A 213 -17.76 6.33 0.77
N LEU A 214 -16.47 6.09 0.55
CA LEU A 214 -15.86 6.19 -0.78
C LEU A 214 -16.47 5.17 -1.74
N VAL A 215 -16.56 3.91 -1.32
CA VAL A 215 -17.10 2.81 -2.13
C VAL A 215 -18.55 3.03 -2.52
N CYS A 216 -19.37 3.58 -1.62
CA CYS A 216 -20.78 3.84 -1.88
C CYS A 216 -21.05 5.19 -2.56
N THR A 217 -20.06 6.07 -2.71
CA THR A 217 -20.24 7.40 -3.32
C THR A 217 -19.61 7.50 -4.70
N GLU A 218 -18.40 6.95 -4.85
CA GLU A 218 -17.63 7.04 -6.09
C GLU A 218 -17.70 5.74 -6.90
N LYS A 219 -17.76 5.85 -8.23
CA LYS A 219 -17.68 4.70 -9.12
C LYS A 219 -16.22 4.29 -9.32
N LEU A 220 -15.67 3.61 -8.32
CA LEU A 220 -14.23 3.36 -8.19
C LEU A 220 -13.66 2.35 -9.21
N LEU A 221 -14.41 1.28 -9.55
CA LEU A 221 -13.86 0.11 -10.25
C LEU A 221 -14.84 -0.48 -11.28
N SER A 222 -15.25 0.33 -12.25
CA SER A 222 -16.24 -0.10 -13.26
C SER A 222 -15.71 -1.14 -14.26
N ALA A 223 -14.39 -1.39 -14.28
CA ALA A 223 -13.78 -2.40 -15.14
C ALA A 223 -13.77 -3.80 -14.50
N LEU A 224 -14.07 -3.92 -13.20
CA LEU A 224 -14.13 -5.21 -12.51
C LEU A 224 -15.52 -5.86 -12.70
N PRO A 225 -15.59 -7.16 -13.01
CA PRO A 225 -16.83 -7.91 -13.00
C PRO A 225 -17.51 -7.90 -11.62
N GLU A 226 -18.85 -7.93 -11.60
CA GLU A 226 -19.63 -7.94 -10.35
C GLU A 226 -19.35 -9.16 -9.45
N SER A 227 -18.85 -10.26 -10.05
CA SER A 227 -18.47 -11.50 -9.36
C SER A 227 -17.12 -11.42 -8.63
N GLU A 228 -16.32 -10.39 -8.89
CA GLU A 228 -15.02 -10.20 -8.23
C GLU A 228 -15.14 -9.37 -6.96
N GLN A 229 -14.06 -9.37 -6.16
CA GLN A 229 -14.02 -8.65 -4.89
C GLN A 229 -13.16 -7.39 -4.96
N LEU A 230 -13.58 -6.39 -4.19
CA LEU A 230 -12.75 -5.31 -3.75
C LEU A 230 -12.24 -5.67 -2.36
N THR A 231 -10.92 -5.75 -2.19
CA THR A 231 -10.27 -6.03 -0.90
C THR A 231 -9.41 -4.85 -0.50
N VAL A 232 -9.51 -4.44 0.77
CA VAL A 232 -8.67 -3.42 1.40
C VAL A 232 -8.03 -4.04 2.63
N ILE A 233 -6.71 -3.95 2.70
CA ILE A 233 -5.86 -4.44 3.78
C ILE A 233 -5.33 -3.22 4.52
N PHE A 234 -5.63 -3.14 5.81
CA PHE A 234 -5.15 -2.10 6.72
C PHE A 234 -4.02 -2.68 7.57
N LYS A 235 -2.78 -2.31 7.24
CA LYS A 235 -1.62 -2.91 7.89
C LYS A 235 -1.47 -2.49 9.36
N ASP A 236 -1.11 -3.43 10.21
CA ASP A 236 -0.75 -3.21 11.63
C ASP A 236 -1.84 -2.49 12.45
N LEU A 237 -3.10 -2.66 12.05
CA LEU A 237 -4.27 -1.99 12.64
C LEU A 237 -5.24 -2.94 13.37
N GLY A 238 -4.94 -4.24 13.38
CA GLY A 238 -5.69 -5.29 14.05
C GLY A 238 -5.31 -5.51 15.51
N GLU A 239 -5.60 -6.71 16.02
CA GLU A 239 -5.27 -7.11 17.38
C GLU A 239 -3.78 -7.42 17.53
N GLU A 240 -3.27 -7.21 18.74
CA GLU A 240 -1.91 -7.57 19.11
C GLU A 240 -1.81 -9.09 19.29
N GLN A 241 -0.84 -9.72 18.61
CA GLN A 241 -0.50 -11.13 18.77
C GLN A 241 1.02 -11.29 18.67
N ASN A 242 1.63 -11.93 19.68
CA ASN A 242 3.07 -12.22 19.72
C ASN A 242 3.96 -10.96 19.53
N ASP A 243 3.64 -9.88 20.24
CA ASP A 243 4.33 -8.57 20.16
C ASP A 243 4.19 -7.81 18.82
N ASP A 244 3.44 -8.37 17.85
CA ASP A 244 3.11 -7.73 16.58
C ASP A 244 1.61 -7.41 16.47
N PHE A 245 1.23 -6.51 15.57
CA PHE A 245 -0.17 -6.19 15.27
C PHE A 245 -0.60 -6.84 13.97
N LYS A 246 -1.78 -7.45 13.94
CA LYS A 246 -2.31 -8.07 12.72
C LYS A 246 -2.75 -7.05 11.67
N ASP A 247 -2.80 -7.51 10.43
CA ASP A 247 -3.46 -6.78 9.36
C ASP A 247 -4.97 -6.96 9.46
N GLU A 248 -5.73 -5.88 9.30
CA GLU A 248 -7.20 -5.95 9.19
C GLU A 248 -7.60 -6.01 7.72
N VAL A 249 -8.38 -7.03 7.35
CA VAL A 249 -8.86 -7.20 5.99
C VAL A 249 -10.34 -6.91 5.91
N TRP A 250 -10.69 -6.09 4.93
CA TRP A 250 -12.06 -5.84 4.53
C TRP A 250 -12.24 -6.21 3.06
N ALA A 251 -13.17 -7.11 2.76
CA ALA A 251 -13.47 -7.50 1.39
C ALA A 251 -14.97 -7.51 1.10
N ILE A 252 -15.34 -7.04 -0.09
CA ILE A 252 -16.73 -6.98 -0.55
C ILE A 252 -16.84 -7.39 -2.02
N ASN A 253 -17.94 -8.00 -2.42
CA ASN A 253 -18.20 -8.26 -3.84
C ASN A 253 -18.52 -6.95 -4.58
N MET A 254 -18.04 -6.83 -5.81
CA MET A 254 -18.27 -5.67 -6.66
C MET A 254 -19.76 -5.44 -6.98
N GLY A 255 -20.56 -6.51 -7.06
CA GLY A 255 -22.02 -6.41 -7.17
C GLY A 255 -22.67 -5.68 -5.98
N ASP A 256 -22.27 -6.02 -4.75
CA ASP A 256 -22.78 -5.36 -3.54
C ASP A 256 -22.30 -3.91 -3.43
N ALA A 257 -21.04 -3.63 -3.79
CA ALA A 257 -20.50 -2.28 -3.88
C ALA A 257 -21.30 -1.42 -4.88
N SER A 258 -21.62 -1.98 -6.04
CA SER A 258 -22.42 -1.31 -7.08
C SER A 258 -23.87 -1.04 -6.62
N GLN A 259 -24.49 -1.97 -5.89
CA GLN A 259 -25.79 -1.73 -5.25
C GLN A 259 -25.72 -0.60 -4.21
N CYS A 260 -24.62 -0.51 -3.45
CA CYS A 260 -24.42 0.59 -2.51
C CYS A 260 -24.30 1.95 -3.21
N GLN A 261 -23.57 2.01 -4.33
CA GLN A 261 -23.43 3.22 -5.16
C GLN A 261 -24.77 3.70 -5.72
N ARG A 262 -25.65 2.77 -6.11
CA ARG A 262 -27.01 3.07 -6.57
C ARG A 262 -28.00 3.35 -5.44
N LYS A 263 -27.54 3.32 -4.17
CA LYS A 263 -28.36 3.51 -2.95
C LYS A 263 -29.45 2.44 -2.77
N GLU A 264 -29.32 1.30 -3.44
CA GLU A 264 -30.18 0.12 -3.26
C GLU A 264 -29.81 -0.63 -1.97
N LEU A 265 -28.58 -0.42 -1.50
CA LEU A 265 -28.02 -1.07 -0.33
C LEU A 265 -27.34 -0.02 0.56
N SER A 266 -27.75 0.04 1.83
CA SER A 266 -27.15 1.00 2.79
C SER A 266 -25.77 0.55 3.25
N ILE A 267 -24.94 1.47 3.73
CA ILE A 267 -23.61 1.14 4.30
C ILE A 267 -23.71 0.05 5.35
N LYS A 268 -24.74 0.06 6.21
CA LYS A 268 -24.94 -0.98 7.24
C LYS A 268 -25.22 -2.37 6.65
N GLN A 269 -25.97 -2.41 5.54
CA GLN A 269 -26.22 -3.66 4.82
C GLN A 269 -24.96 -4.13 4.07
N LEU A 270 -24.15 -3.19 3.57
CA LEU A 270 -22.86 -3.50 2.92
C LEU A 270 -21.89 -4.07 3.96
N ASP A 271 -21.91 -3.50 5.16
CA ASP A 271 -21.12 -3.93 6.29
C ASP A 271 -21.39 -5.37 6.69
N ALA A 272 -22.67 -5.75 6.76
CA ALA A 272 -23.11 -7.10 7.07
C ALA A 272 -22.72 -8.14 5.99
N LYS A 273 -22.52 -7.69 4.75
CA LYS A 273 -22.11 -8.55 3.62
C LYS A 273 -20.60 -8.60 3.43
N ALA A 274 -19.87 -7.65 3.99
CA ALA A 274 -18.42 -7.61 3.89
C ALA A 274 -17.79 -8.76 4.67
N LYS A 275 -16.79 -9.39 4.09
CA LYS A 275 -15.89 -10.31 4.80
C LYS A 275 -14.88 -9.46 5.56
N LYS A 276 -14.76 -9.72 6.86
CA LYS A 276 -13.78 -9.06 7.75
C LYS A 276 -13.03 -10.12 8.52
N TYR A 277 -11.71 -10.05 8.51
CA TYR A 277 -10.84 -10.96 9.25
C TYR A 277 -9.46 -10.32 9.45
N GLN A 278 -8.67 -10.92 10.34
CA GLN A 278 -7.29 -10.52 10.58
C GLN A 278 -6.36 -11.64 10.16
N TYR A 279 -5.17 -11.30 9.65
CA TYR A 279 -4.11 -12.28 9.35
C TYR A 279 -2.74 -11.77 9.80
#